data_AF-A0A9X4GJL6-F1
#
_entry.id   AF-A0A9X4GJL6-F1
#
_cell.length_a   1.000
_cell.length_b   1.000
_cell.length_c   1.000
_cell.angle_alpha   90.00
_cell.angle_beta   90.00
_cell.angle_gamma   90.00
#
_symmetry.space_group_name_H-M   'P 1'
#
loop_
_entity.id
_entity.type
_entity.pdbx_description
1 polymer ?
#
loop_
_entity_poly.entity_id
_entity_poly.type
_entity_poly.pdbx_seq_one_letter_code
_entity_poly.pdbx_strand_id
1 'polypeptide(L)'
;MSWQGVPFKLLDAGNVEQLFLKLSSLPKLTIDTPTDYNQLALTVGATFLGGIIPALIAWRTFHVNAKNVKKERQEQQRFLQSERSKQQIFMMSERAYQFSSMKEDRELQMSISQKTINAQVISSNRQNWINELKLNVADYCALAFNHYDIRADYLIEHRRLQKTNEHIDITTITDKTVEMYDRVSSDFSTSLEMLKTSQNKMDKSAFLILLSLNHEEQETKEIEILILSITQAINSLSVDDESGFVENASEVHMALIKLTDKIMEVVRIILKREWIRVKLCE
;
A
#
# COMPACT_ATOMS: atom_id res chain seq x y z
N MET A 1 -23.24 -32.60 25.59
CA MET A 1 -24.29 -33.10 24.68
C MET A 1 -24.60 -34.54 25.05
N SER A 2 -25.88 -34.92 25.00
CA SER A 2 -26.42 -36.30 25.00
C SER A 2 -26.04 -37.19 26.20
N TRP A 3 -26.93 -37.91 26.89
CA TRP A 3 -28.24 -38.45 26.50
C TRP A 3 -28.96 -38.91 27.78
N GLN A 4 -30.27 -38.63 27.91
CA GLN A 4 -31.17 -39.16 28.95
C GLN A 4 -31.89 -40.42 28.47
N GLY A 5 -32.03 -41.42 29.35
CA GLY A 5 -32.96 -42.56 29.21
C GLY A 5 -32.28 -43.84 29.67
N VAL A 6 -32.78 -44.63 30.63
CA VAL A 6 -34.16 -44.91 31.07
C VAL A 6 -34.11 -45.28 32.57
N PRO A 7 -35.10 -44.90 33.42
CA PRO A 7 -35.06 -45.22 34.84
C PRO A 7 -35.53 -46.67 35.08
N PHE A 8 -34.64 -47.50 35.63
CA PHE A 8 -35.04 -48.81 36.15
C PHE A 8 -35.88 -48.61 37.42
N LYS A 9 -37.14 -49.06 37.36
CA LYS A 9 -38.03 -49.17 38.51
C LYS A 9 -37.45 -50.20 39.48
N LEU A 10 -37.03 -49.75 40.66
CA LEU A 10 -36.76 -50.60 41.80
C LEU A 10 -38.07 -51.30 42.17
N LEU A 11 -38.05 -52.63 42.14
CA LEU A 11 -39.18 -53.48 42.48
C LEU A 11 -39.62 -53.18 43.92
N ASP A 12 -40.86 -52.74 44.04
CA ASP A 12 -41.55 -52.41 45.29
C ASP A 12 -41.54 -53.59 46.27
N ALA A 13 -41.36 -53.25 47.55
CA ALA A 13 -41.22 -54.14 48.70
C ALA A 13 -42.47 -55.00 49.04
N GLY A 14 -43.47 -55.06 48.15
CA GLY A 14 -44.72 -55.81 48.33
C GLY A 14 -44.71 -57.26 47.81
N ASN A 15 -43.67 -57.69 47.08
CA ASN A 15 -43.61 -59.04 46.49
C ASN A 15 -42.95 -60.11 47.37
N VAL A 16 -42.32 -59.73 48.48
CA VAL A 16 -41.66 -60.70 49.39
C VAL A 16 -42.67 -61.35 50.34
N GLU A 17 -43.72 -60.62 50.74
CA GLU A 17 -44.80 -61.14 51.59
C GLU A 17 -45.72 -62.13 50.83
N GLN A 18 -45.90 -61.95 49.52
CA GLN A 18 -46.63 -62.91 48.67
C GLN A 18 -45.83 -64.20 48.38
N LEU A 19 -44.49 -64.16 48.48
CA LEU A 19 -43.65 -65.36 48.41
C LEU A 19 -43.69 -66.16 49.73
N PHE A 20 -43.75 -65.49 50.88
CA PHE A 20 -43.90 -66.17 52.18
C PHE A 20 -45.27 -66.83 52.36
N LEU A 21 -46.36 -66.19 51.91
CA LEU A 21 -47.72 -66.73 51.99
C LEU A 21 -48.01 -67.90 51.03
N LYS A 22 -47.20 -68.07 49.97
CA LYS A 22 -47.23 -69.26 49.09
C LYS A 22 -46.27 -70.36 49.51
N LEU A 23 -45.34 -70.09 50.43
CA LEU A 23 -44.44 -71.10 50.99
C LEU A 23 -45.07 -71.81 52.20
N SER A 24 -46.02 -71.18 52.91
CA SER A 24 -46.76 -71.76 54.04
C SER A 24 -47.95 -72.66 53.65
N SER A 25 -48.32 -72.71 52.36
CA SER A 25 -49.40 -73.55 51.82
C SER A 25 -48.90 -74.84 51.15
N LEU A 26 -47.61 -75.18 51.30
CA LEU A 26 -47.09 -76.46 50.85
C LEU A 26 -47.49 -77.56 51.86
N PRO A 27 -48.18 -78.64 51.41
CA PRO A 27 -48.61 -79.71 52.29
C PRO A 27 -47.42 -80.36 52.99
N LYS A 28 -47.61 -80.65 54.28
CA LYS A 28 -46.64 -81.30 55.17
C LYS A 28 -46.30 -82.69 54.61
N LEU A 29 -45.20 -82.79 53.86
CA LEU A 29 -44.66 -84.07 53.37
C LEU A 29 -44.02 -84.79 54.56
N THR A 30 -44.80 -85.62 55.24
CA THR A 30 -44.27 -86.63 56.17
C THR A 30 -43.66 -87.74 55.33
N ILE A 31 -42.38 -87.62 55.03
CA ILE A 31 -41.57 -88.73 54.49
C ILE A 31 -41.07 -89.51 55.70
N ASP A 32 -41.81 -90.56 56.05
CA ASP A 32 -41.28 -91.67 56.84
C ASP A 32 -40.16 -92.31 56.02
N THR A 33 -38.94 -92.25 56.53
CA THR A 33 -37.76 -92.85 55.90
C THR A 33 -37.83 -94.38 55.97
N PRO A 34 -37.65 -95.07 54.84
CA PRO A 34 -36.76 -96.20 54.78
C PRO A 34 -35.48 -95.78 54.07
N THR A 35 -34.36 -95.88 54.76
CA THR A 35 -33.01 -95.68 54.22
C THR A 35 -32.73 -96.66 53.08
N ASP A 36 -32.76 -96.17 51.84
CA ASP A 36 -32.25 -96.89 50.68
C ASP A 36 -31.17 -96.04 49.96
N TYR A 37 -29.90 -96.38 50.21
CA TYR A 37 -28.73 -95.61 49.78
C TYR A 37 -28.41 -95.76 48.28
N ASN A 38 -29.07 -96.70 47.57
CA ASN A 38 -28.79 -96.97 46.15
C ASN A 38 -29.38 -95.92 45.20
N GLN A 39 -30.54 -95.33 45.52
CA GLN A 39 -31.11 -94.26 44.69
C GLN A 39 -30.34 -92.94 44.82
N LEU A 40 -29.77 -92.66 45.99
CA LEU A 40 -28.98 -91.45 46.22
C LEU A 40 -27.68 -91.45 45.39
N ALA A 41 -26.97 -92.58 45.36
CA ALA A 41 -25.73 -92.73 44.58
C ALA A 41 -25.98 -92.61 43.06
N LEU A 42 -27.09 -93.18 42.57
CA LEU A 42 -27.47 -93.13 41.17
C LEU A 42 -27.94 -91.72 40.75
N THR A 43 -28.66 -91.03 41.63
CA THR A 43 -29.10 -89.64 41.42
C THR A 43 -27.93 -88.66 41.48
N VAL A 44 -26.97 -88.87 42.39
CA VAL A 44 -25.71 -88.08 42.48
C VAL A 44 -24.83 -88.34 41.26
N GLY A 45 -24.66 -89.60 40.83
CA GLY A 45 -23.90 -89.94 39.62
C GLY A 45 -24.51 -89.35 38.33
N ALA A 46 -25.84 -89.39 38.20
CA ALA A 46 -26.55 -88.82 37.06
C ALA A 46 -26.56 -87.28 37.06
N THR A 47 -26.62 -86.62 38.22
CA THR A 47 -26.49 -85.15 38.31
C THR A 47 -25.05 -84.68 38.07
N PHE A 48 -24.04 -85.45 38.48
CA PHE A 48 -22.66 -85.17 38.11
C PHE A 48 -22.44 -85.27 36.59
N LEU A 49 -22.88 -86.37 35.95
CA LEU A 49 -22.78 -86.52 34.48
C LEU A 49 -23.64 -85.49 33.71
N GLY A 50 -24.86 -85.23 34.20
CA GLY A 50 -25.79 -84.24 33.67
C GLY A 50 -25.30 -82.79 33.86
N GLY A 51 -24.42 -82.52 34.82
CA GLY A 51 -23.76 -81.22 35.01
C GLY A 51 -22.44 -81.08 34.25
N ILE A 52 -21.69 -82.18 34.08
CA ILE A 52 -20.39 -82.20 33.37
C ILE A 52 -20.56 -81.89 31.88
N ILE A 53 -21.59 -82.43 31.21
CA ILE A 53 -21.81 -82.18 29.78
C ILE A 53 -22.14 -80.70 29.50
N PRO A 54 -23.11 -80.06 30.18
CA PRO A 54 -23.36 -78.63 30.06
C PRO A 54 -22.16 -77.78 30.48
N ALA A 55 -21.40 -78.17 31.51
CA ALA A 55 -20.21 -77.45 31.93
C ALA A 55 -19.09 -77.51 30.87
N LEU A 56 -18.91 -78.65 30.19
CA LEU A 56 -17.97 -78.81 29.08
C LEU A 56 -18.38 -77.99 27.86
N ILE A 57 -19.67 -77.99 27.51
CA ILE A 57 -20.21 -77.17 26.43
C ILE A 57 -20.02 -75.69 26.78
N ALA A 58 -20.42 -75.28 27.98
CA ALA A 58 -20.26 -73.92 28.49
C ALA A 58 -18.79 -73.48 28.46
N TRP A 59 -17.86 -74.29 28.98
CA TRP A 59 -16.42 -74.04 28.96
C TRP A 59 -15.90 -73.88 27.53
N ARG A 60 -16.30 -74.75 26.59
CA ARG A 60 -15.92 -74.64 25.18
C ARG A 60 -16.45 -73.36 24.55
N THR A 61 -17.72 -73.00 24.79
CA THR A 61 -18.30 -71.72 24.31
C THR A 61 -17.63 -70.51 24.94
N PHE A 62 -17.32 -70.53 26.24
CA PHE A 62 -16.58 -69.45 26.90
C PHE A 62 -15.17 -69.33 26.31
N HIS A 63 -14.50 -70.44 26.01
CA HIS A 63 -13.16 -70.41 25.46
C HIS A 63 -13.14 -69.92 23.99
N VAL A 64 -14.14 -70.29 23.19
CA VAL A 64 -14.31 -69.79 21.81
C VAL A 64 -14.72 -68.32 21.82
N ASN A 65 -15.65 -67.91 22.68
CA ASN A 65 -16.04 -66.50 22.84
C ASN A 65 -14.87 -65.67 23.36
N ALA A 66 -14.07 -66.16 24.31
CA ALA A 66 -12.88 -65.47 24.77
C ALA A 66 -11.84 -65.27 23.64
N LYS A 67 -11.68 -66.27 22.76
CA LYS A 67 -10.84 -66.14 21.55
C LYS A 67 -11.41 -65.12 20.57
N ASN A 68 -12.71 -65.15 20.30
CA ASN A 68 -13.39 -64.21 19.40
C ASN A 68 -13.33 -62.78 19.93
N VAL A 69 -13.60 -62.57 21.22
CA VAL A 69 -13.51 -61.26 21.90
C VAL A 69 -12.07 -60.73 21.86
N LYS A 70 -11.06 -61.60 22.05
CA LYS A 70 -9.66 -61.19 21.95
C LYS A 70 -9.30 -60.76 20.53
N LYS A 71 -9.78 -61.48 19.51
CA LYS A 71 -9.59 -61.15 18.10
C LYS A 71 -10.27 -59.83 17.73
N GLU A 72 -11.51 -59.64 18.14
CA GLU A 72 -12.29 -58.42 17.91
C GLU A 72 -11.62 -57.21 18.58
N ARG A 73 -11.13 -57.35 19.83
CA ARG A 73 -10.36 -56.28 20.50
C ARG A 73 -9.08 -55.92 19.74
N GLN A 74 -8.38 -56.90 19.18
CA GLN A 74 -7.19 -56.65 18.37
C GLN A 74 -7.53 -55.93 17.06
N GLU A 75 -8.62 -56.30 16.40
CA GLU A 75 -9.12 -55.63 15.20
C GLU A 75 -9.57 -54.19 15.48
N GLN A 76 -10.30 -53.97 16.58
CA GLN A 76 -10.67 -52.62 17.04
C GLN A 76 -9.44 -51.77 17.37
N GLN A 77 -8.43 -52.34 18.05
CA GLN A 77 -7.19 -51.62 18.32
C GLN A 77 -6.43 -51.25 17.04
N ARG A 78 -6.34 -52.17 16.07
CA ARG A 78 -5.73 -51.91 14.75
C ARG A 78 -6.49 -50.84 13.99
N PHE A 79 -7.83 -50.90 13.99
CA PHE A 79 -8.68 -49.90 13.36
C PHE A 79 -8.45 -48.52 13.99
N LEU A 80 -8.50 -48.42 15.32
CA LEU A 80 -8.24 -47.16 16.05
C LEU A 80 -6.85 -46.58 15.79
N GLN A 81 -5.82 -47.44 15.72
CA GLN A 81 -4.47 -47.00 15.37
C GLN A 81 -4.40 -46.47 13.92
N SER A 82 -5.07 -47.14 12.99
CA SER A 82 -5.12 -46.72 11.58
C SER A 82 -5.92 -45.43 11.36
N GLU A 83 -7.00 -45.21 12.11
CA GLU A 83 -7.78 -43.97 12.10
C GLU A 83 -6.95 -42.81 12.65
N ARG A 84 -6.29 -43.00 13.80
CA ARG A 84 -5.43 -41.97 14.39
C ARG A 84 -4.28 -41.59 13.47
N SER A 85 -3.65 -42.55 12.80
CA SER A 85 -2.56 -42.24 11.86
C SER A 85 -3.08 -41.46 10.66
N LYS A 86 -4.23 -41.83 10.09
CA LYS A 86 -4.89 -41.06 9.01
C LYS A 86 -5.25 -39.65 9.44
N GLN A 87 -5.83 -39.48 10.63
CA GLN A 87 -6.18 -38.17 11.19
C GLN A 87 -4.93 -37.31 11.41
N GLN A 88 -3.85 -37.90 11.92
CA GLN A 88 -2.58 -37.18 12.08
C GLN A 88 -2.01 -36.72 10.73
N ILE A 89 -2.01 -37.59 9.72
CA ILE A 89 -1.56 -37.24 8.36
C ILE A 89 -2.42 -36.12 7.79
N PHE A 90 -3.75 -36.21 7.92
CA PHE A 90 -4.68 -35.18 7.44
C PHE A 90 -4.43 -33.83 8.12
N MET A 91 -4.31 -33.80 9.46
CA MET A 91 -4.02 -32.58 10.21
C MET A 91 -2.65 -31.99 9.85
N MET A 92 -1.63 -32.83 9.62
CA MET A 92 -0.32 -32.38 9.18
C MET A 92 -0.39 -31.77 7.78
N SER A 93 -1.10 -32.40 6.84
CA SER A 93 -1.28 -31.87 5.49
C SER A 93 -2.08 -30.56 5.48
N GLU A 94 -3.12 -30.45 6.31
CA GLU A 94 -3.93 -29.24 6.42
C GLU A 94 -3.10 -28.07 6.99
N ARG A 95 -2.31 -28.32 8.06
CA ARG A 95 -1.38 -27.33 8.60
C ARG A 95 -0.34 -26.92 7.56
N ALA A 96 0.25 -27.86 6.84
CA ALA A 96 1.24 -27.55 5.80
C ALA A 96 0.64 -26.65 4.71
N TYR A 97 -0.58 -26.95 4.27
CA TYR A 97 -1.31 -26.13 3.29
C TYR A 97 -1.67 -24.73 3.84
N GLN A 98 -2.14 -24.65 5.09
CA GLN A 98 -2.39 -23.36 5.74
C GLN A 98 -1.11 -22.53 5.87
N PHE A 99 0.01 -23.15 6.24
CA PHE A 99 1.30 -22.48 6.32
C PHE A 99 1.79 -21.98 4.95
N SER A 100 1.64 -22.77 3.88
CA SER A 100 2.03 -22.34 2.53
C SER A 100 1.13 -21.19 2.03
N SER A 101 -0.19 -21.32 2.17
CA SER A 101 -1.14 -20.27 1.79
C SER A 101 -0.92 -18.98 2.57
N MET A 102 -0.70 -19.04 3.89
CA MET A 102 -0.38 -17.86 4.69
C MET A 102 0.94 -17.19 4.28
N LYS A 103 1.92 -17.97 3.82
CA LYS A 103 3.19 -17.44 3.34
C LYS A 103 2.99 -16.69 2.03
N GLU A 104 2.27 -17.29 1.08
CA GLU A 104 1.91 -16.65 -0.19
C GLU A 104 1.11 -15.36 0.03
N ASP A 105 0.13 -15.36 0.94
CA ASP A 105 -0.64 -14.17 1.29
C ASP A 105 0.23 -13.05 1.88
N ARG A 106 1.21 -13.40 2.74
CA ARG A 106 2.15 -12.41 3.30
C ARG A 106 3.06 -11.83 2.23
N GLU A 107 3.57 -12.66 1.33
CA GLU A 107 4.41 -12.21 0.21
C GLU A 107 3.61 -11.28 -0.73
N LEU A 108 2.35 -11.64 -1.02
CA LEU A 108 1.43 -10.79 -1.79
C LEU A 108 1.20 -9.45 -1.08
N GLN A 109 0.85 -9.45 0.21
CA GLN A 109 0.63 -8.23 0.99
C GLN A 109 1.88 -7.35 1.04
N MET A 110 3.06 -7.94 1.21
CA MET A 110 4.33 -7.22 1.20
C MET A 110 4.57 -6.56 -0.16
N SER A 111 4.31 -7.29 -1.26
CA SER A 111 4.47 -6.75 -2.62
C SER A 111 3.48 -5.61 -2.91
N ILE A 112 2.22 -5.73 -2.47
CA ILE A 112 1.19 -4.69 -2.62
C ILE A 112 1.57 -3.46 -1.80
N SER A 113 2.00 -3.66 -0.55
CA SER A 113 2.43 -2.57 0.34
C SER A 113 3.62 -1.82 -0.25
N GLN A 114 4.63 -2.53 -0.75
CA GLN A 114 5.79 -1.92 -1.39
C GLN A 114 5.40 -1.12 -2.64
N LYS A 115 4.56 -1.69 -3.51
CA LYS A 115 4.06 -0.97 -4.69
C LYS A 115 3.28 0.29 -4.31
N THR A 116 2.46 0.22 -3.26
CA THR A 116 1.68 1.36 -2.77
C THR A 116 2.57 2.46 -2.19
N ILE A 117 3.56 2.10 -1.37
CA ILE A 117 4.53 3.06 -0.82
C ILE A 117 5.33 3.72 -1.95
N ASN A 118 5.84 2.94 -2.90
CA ASN A 118 6.59 3.48 -4.03
C ASN A 118 5.73 4.43 -4.86
N ALA A 119 4.48 4.06 -5.14
CA ALA A 119 3.54 4.92 -5.85
C ALA A 119 3.26 6.23 -5.10
N GLN A 120 3.08 6.18 -3.78
CA GLN A 120 2.90 7.39 -2.96
C GLN A 120 4.12 8.31 -2.98
N VAL A 121 5.33 7.73 -2.87
CA VAL A 121 6.58 8.50 -2.91
C VAL A 121 6.76 9.16 -4.29
N ILE A 122 6.52 8.41 -5.37
CA ILE A 122 6.60 8.94 -6.74
C ILE A 122 5.58 10.05 -6.95
N SER A 123 4.32 9.83 -6.54
CA SER A 123 3.24 10.81 -6.64
C SER A 123 3.58 12.11 -5.90
N SER A 124 4.12 12.00 -4.67
CA SER A 124 4.58 13.14 -3.88
C SER A 124 5.72 13.90 -4.56
N ASN A 125 6.73 13.19 -5.05
CA ASN A 125 7.87 13.78 -5.76
C ASN A 125 7.43 14.50 -7.04
N ARG A 126 6.55 13.88 -7.84
CA ARG A 126 5.97 14.51 -9.04
C ARG A 126 5.15 15.75 -8.69
N GLN A 127 4.38 15.72 -7.61
CA GLN A 127 3.60 16.88 -7.16
C GLN A 127 4.50 18.05 -6.75
N ASN A 128 5.60 17.78 -6.05
CA ASN A 128 6.59 18.80 -5.70
C ASN A 128 7.22 19.38 -6.97
N TRP A 129 7.63 18.53 -7.91
CA TRP A 129 8.18 18.96 -9.20
C TRP A 129 7.19 19.83 -9.99
N ILE A 130 5.90 19.46 -10.04
CA ILE A 130 4.83 20.27 -10.68
C ILE A 130 4.76 21.67 -10.06
N ASN A 131 4.81 21.75 -8.72
CA ASN A 131 4.73 23.02 -8.01
C ASN A 131 5.97 23.89 -8.27
N GLU A 132 7.16 23.30 -8.22
CA GLU A 132 8.42 24.00 -8.51
C GLU A 132 8.47 24.52 -9.95
N LEU A 133 8.12 23.69 -10.93
CA LEU A 133 8.07 24.11 -12.33
C LEU A 133 7.09 25.26 -12.52
N LYS A 134 5.88 25.16 -11.96
CA LYS A 134 4.87 26.23 -12.04
C LYS A 134 5.40 27.55 -11.46
N LEU A 135 6.05 27.50 -10.29
CA LEU A 135 6.61 28.69 -9.65
C LEU A 135 7.75 29.29 -10.47
N ASN A 136 8.69 28.46 -10.91
CA ASN A 136 9.83 28.90 -11.72
C ASN A 136 9.39 29.58 -13.02
N VAL A 137 8.38 29.04 -13.71
CA VAL A 137 7.89 29.67 -14.95
C VAL A 137 7.14 30.96 -14.67
N ALA A 138 6.33 31.02 -13.60
CA ALA A 138 5.66 32.26 -13.21
C ALA A 138 6.68 33.36 -12.86
N ASP A 139 7.70 33.00 -12.09
CA ASP A 139 8.80 33.91 -11.74
C ASP A 139 9.58 34.35 -12.97
N TYR A 140 9.87 33.45 -13.91
CA TYR A 140 10.52 33.80 -15.17
C TYR A 140 9.71 34.83 -15.97
N CYS A 141 8.40 34.61 -16.12
CA CYS A 141 7.54 35.56 -16.83
C CYS A 141 7.55 36.94 -16.15
N ALA A 142 7.46 37.01 -14.82
CA ALA A 142 7.53 38.27 -14.10
C ALA A 142 8.91 38.94 -14.23
N LEU A 143 9.99 38.15 -14.18
CA LEU A 143 11.36 38.63 -14.38
C LEU A 143 11.56 39.17 -15.79
N ALA A 144 10.94 38.60 -16.82
CA ALA A 144 11.04 39.09 -18.19
C ALA A 144 10.46 40.51 -18.34
N PHE A 145 9.31 40.80 -17.73
CA PHE A 145 8.75 42.15 -17.70
C PHE A 145 9.61 43.13 -16.90
N ASN A 146 10.09 42.72 -15.71
CA ASN A 146 11.00 43.55 -14.94
C ASN A 146 12.32 43.83 -15.69
N HIS A 147 12.82 42.85 -16.45
CA HIS A 147 14.01 43.01 -17.26
C HIS A 147 13.77 43.95 -18.44
N TYR A 148 12.60 43.89 -19.06
CA TYR A 148 12.16 44.85 -20.07
C TYR A 148 12.18 46.29 -19.55
N ASP A 149 11.60 46.55 -18.37
CA ASP A 149 11.56 47.90 -17.78
C ASP A 149 12.99 48.41 -17.49
N ILE A 150 13.82 47.57 -16.84
CA ILE A 150 15.22 47.91 -16.53
C ILE A 150 16.04 48.14 -17.81
N ARG A 151 15.77 47.39 -18.88
CA ARG A 151 16.44 47.56 -20.18
C ARG A 151 16.06 48.88 -20.82
N ALA A 152 14.78 49.26 -20.76
CA ALA A 152 14.31 50.56 -21.23
C ALA A 152 14.99 51.71 -20.47
N ASP A 153 15.02 51.65 -19.14
CA ASP A 153 15.69 52.64 -18.29
C ASP A 153 17.19 52.75 -18.61
N TYR A 154 17.87 51.62 -18.74
CA TYR A 154 19.28 51.59 -19.13
C TYR A 154 19.53 52.28 -20.48
N LEU A 155 18.67 52.05 -21.47
CA LEU A 155 18.84 52.65 -22.80
C LEU A 155 18.66 54.18 -22.76
N ILE A 156 17.71 54.66 -21.95
CA ILE A 156 17.49 56.09 -21.74
C ILE A 156 18.72 56.72 -21.07
N GLU A 157 19.23 56.12 -19.98
CA GLU A 157 20.40 56.65 -19.27
C GLU A 157 21.68 56.56 -20.11
N HIS A 158 21.85 55.49 -20.90
CA HIS A 158 22.94 55.38 -21.87
C HIS A 158 22.92 56.54 -22.88
N ARG A 159 21.74 56.86 -23.44
CA ARG A 159 21.62 57.97 -24.39
C ARG A 159 21.87 59.32 -23.72
N ARG A 160 21.39 59.50 -22.49
CA ARG A 160 21.63 60.72 -21.69
C ARG A 160 23.12 60.95 -21.43
N LEU A 161 23.86 59.90 -21.08
CA LEU A 161 25.31 59.95 -20.93
C LEU A 161 25.99 60.34 -22.25
N GLN A 162 25.59 59.72 -23.37
CA GLN A 162 26.14 60.03 -24.68
C GLN A 162 25.91 61.50 -25.09
N LYS A 163 24.68 62.03 -24.92
CA LYS A 163 24.37 63.45 -25.20
C LYS A 163 25.17 64.39 -24.28
N THR A 164 25.41 64.00 -23.04
CA THR A 164 26.23 64.78 -22.10
C THR A 164 27.70 64.80 -22.53
N ASN A 165 28.25 63.68 -23.01
CA ASN A 165 29.61 63.62 -23.58
C ASN A 165 29.75 64.53 -24.81
N GLU A 166 28.81 64.43 -25.75
CA GLU A 166 28.79 65.27 -26.94
C GLU A 166 28.75 66.77 -26.58
N HIS A 167 28.05 67.15 -25.50
CA HIS A 167 27.98 68.53 -25.04
C HIS A 167 29.29 69.03 -24.40
N ILE A 168 29.97 68.18 -23.62
CA ILE A 168 31.25 68.49 -22.98
C ILE A 168 32.35 68.69 -24.03
N ASP A 169 32.34 67.93 -25.12
CA ASP A 169 33.32 68.07 -26.21
C ASP A 169 33.20 69.43 -26.93
N ILE A 170 32.02 70.06 -26.88
CA ILE A 170 31.72 71.33 -27.59
C ILE A 170 31.87 72.56 -26.67
N THR A 171 31.73 72.41 -25.35
CA THR A 171 31.68 73.54 -24.40
C THR A 171 32.91 73.66 -23.49
N THR A 172 33.19 74.88 -23.01
CA THR A 172 34.26 75.10 -22.02
C THR A 172 33.87 74.46 -20.69
N ILE A 173 34.68 73.51 -20.24
CA ILE A 173 34.48 72.77 -18.99
C ILE A 173 34.32 73.76 -17.83
N THR A 174 33.19 73.69 -17.15
CA THR A 174 32.86 74.48 -15.95
C THR A 174 32.62 73.52 -14.79
N ASP A 175 32.83 73.93 -13.53
CA ASP A 175 32.58 73.05 -12.37
C ASP A 175 31.16 72.42 -12.38
N LYS A 176 30.15 73.16 -12.86
CA LYS A 176 28.77 72.67 -13.03
C LYS A 176 28.63 71.57 -14.08
N THR A 177 29.43 71.58 -15.15
CA THR A 177 29.38 70.53 -16.20
C THR A 177 30.03 69.25 -15.69
N VAL A 178 31.06 69.36 -14.84
CA VAL A 178 31.70 68.22 -14.18
C VAL A 178 30.74 67.57 -13.18
N GLU A 179 30.07 68.34 -12.32
CA GLU A 179 29.07 67.81 -11.37
C GLU A 179 27.90 67.12 -12.10
N MET A 180 27.42 67.70 -13.20
CA MET A 180 26.37 67.09 -14.01
C MET A 180 26.82 65.77 -14.65
N TYR A 181 28.03 65.73 -15.17
CA TYR A 181 28.62 64.52 -15.74
C TYR A 181 28.76 63.41 -14.71
N ASP A 182 29.33 63.71 -13.54
CA ASP A 182 29.51 62.74 -12.46
C ASP A 182 28.18 62.13 -12.02
N ARG A 183 27.13 62.95 -11.95
CA ARG A 183 25.77 62.49 -11.64
C ARG A 183 25.23 61.54 -12.72
N VAL A 184 25.29 61.93 -14.00
CA VAL A 184 24.78 61.09 -15.09
C VAL A 184 25.59 59.79 -15.22
N SER A 185 26.90 59.84 -14.99
CA SER A 185 27.78 58.67 -14.97
C SER A 185 27.43 57.71 -13.82
N SER A 186 27.12 58.24 -12.63
CA SER A 186 26.65 57.46 -11.48
C SER A 186 25.29 56.80 -11.74
N ASP A 187 24.34 57.55 -12.32
CA ASP A 187 23.00 57.05 -12.68
C ASP A 187 23.09 55.93 -13.74
N PHE A 188 23.95 56.12 -14.75
CA PHE A 188 24.25 55.09 -15.76
C PHE A 188 24.89 53.85 -15.16
N SER A 189 25.87 54.01 -14.27
CA SER A 189 26.57 52.88 -13.63
C SER A 189 25.60 52.03 -12.80
N THR A 190 24.70 52.69 -12.07
CA THR A 190 23.62 52.03 -11.30
C THR A 190 22.69 51.26 -12.22
N SER A 191 22.24 51.89 -13.31
CA SER A 191 21.35 51.25 -14.30
C SER A 191 22.00 50.05 -14.98
N LEU A 192 23.30 50.12 -15.29
CA LEU A 192 24.08 49.02 -15.84
C LEU A 192 24.19 47.84 -14.85
N GLU A 193 24.41 48.11 -13.56
CA GLU A 193 24.45 47.07 -12.53
C GLU A 193 23.08 46.39 -12.35
N MET A 194 22.01 47.18 -12.35
CA MET A 194 20.64 46.67 -12.31
C MET A 194 20.32 45.80 -13.53
N LEU A 195 20.75 46.22 -14.72
CA LEU A 195 20.57 45.45 -15.96
C LEU A 195 21.26 44.09 -15.88
N LYS A 196 22.54 44.06 -15.49
CA LYS A 196 23.31 42.81 -15.34
C LYS A 196 22.68 41.88 -14.30
N THR A 197 22.26 42.44 -13.17
CA THR A 197 21.63 41.69 -12.07
C THR A 197 20.30 41.10 -12.51
N SER A 198 19.50 41.87 -13.26
CA SER A 198 18.23 41.43 -13.81
C SER A 198 18.42 40.32 -14.84
N GLN A 199 19.38 40.47 -15.75
CA GLN A 199 19.70 39.45 -16.75
C GLN A 199 20.14 38.14 -16.09
N ASN A 200 21.05 38.20 -15.11
CA ASN A 200 21.50 37.01 -14.38
C ASN A 200 20.34 36.29 -13.67
N LYS A 201 19.37 37.03 -13.14
CA LYS A 201 18.17 36.45 -12.51
C LYS A 201 17.28 35.76 -13.54
N MET A 202 17.07 36.39 -14.70
CA MET A 202 16.29 35.84 -15.80
C MET A 202 16.93 34.56 -16.34
N ASP A 203 18.24 34.58 -16.59
CA ASP A 203 19.01 33.43 -17.09
C ASP A 203 19.01 32.26 -16.09
N LYS A 204 19.18 32.56 -14.79
CA LYS A 204 19.08 31.55 -13.73
C LYS A 204 17.71 30.88 -13.73
N SER A 205 16.63 31.66 -13.84
CA SER A 205 15.27 31.14 -13.83
C SER A 205 14.99 30.29 -15.08
N ALA A 206 15.42 30.76 -16.26
CA ALA A 206 15.37 29.98 -17.50
C ALA A 206 16.11 28.63 -17.38
N PHE A 207 17.31 28.64 -16.80
CA PHE A 207 18.09 27.44 -16.57
C PHE A 207 17.39 26.44 -15.64
N LEU A 208 16.78 26.92 -14.55
CA LEU A 208 16.02 26.07 -13.63
C LEU A 208 14.81 25.42 -14.32
N ILE A 209 14.11 26.16 -15.18
CA ILE A 209 13.00 25.62 -15.98
C ILE A 209 13.51 24.50 -16.89
N LEU A 210 14.56 24.76 -17.67
CA LEU A 210 15.11 23.79 -18.63
C LEU A 210 15.68 22.54 -17.93
N LEU A 211 16.34 22.69 -16.77
CA LEU A 211 16.80 21.56 -15.97
C LEU A 211 15.65 20.70 -15.41
N SER A 212 14.51 21.32 -15.15
CA SER A 212 13.33 20.62 -14.64
C SER A 212 12.63 19.80 -15.73
N LEU A 213 12.96 20.01 -17.00
CA LEU A 213 12.30 19.41 -18.14
C LEU A 213 13.19 18.38 -18.85
N ASN A 214 12.57 17.45 -19.55
CA ASN A 214 13.30 16.46 -20.33
C ASN A 214 13.64 17.04 -21.72
N HIS A 215 14.92 17.13 -22.06
CA HIS A 215 15.40 17.73 -23.32
C HIS A 215 14.94 16.98 -24.57
N GLU A 216 14.61 15.70 -24.47
CA GLU A 216 14.13 14.91 -25.61
C GLU A 216 12.69 15.25 -26.02
N GLU A 217 11.91 15.83 -25.11
CA GLU A 217 10.51 16.18 -25.34
C GLU A 217 10.37 17.41 -26.25
N GLN A 218 9.36 17.38 -27.13
CA GLN A 218 9.12 18.47 -28.08
C GLN A 218 8.74 19.76 -27.36
N GLU A 219 7.96 19.66 -26.29
CA GLU A 219 7.50 20.80 -25.50
C GLU A 219 8.67 21.53 -24.82
N THR A 220 9.72 20.80 -24.41
CA THR A 220 10.93 21.38 -23.84
C THR A 220 11.69 22.23 -24.86
N LYS A 221 11.82 21.73 -26.09
CA LYS A 221 12.45 22.48 -27.19
C LYS A 221 11.65 23.72 -27.56
N GLU A 222 10.33 23.63 -27.51
CA GLU A 222 9.45 24.78 -27.73
C GLU A 222 9.62 25.85 -26.64
N ILE A 223 9.69 25.44 -25.37
CA ILE A 223 9.96 26.36 -24.25
C ILE A 223 11.33 27.02 -24.41
N GLU A 224 12.36 26.27 -24.79
CA GLU A 224 13.71 26.82 -25.04
C GLU A 224 13.69 27.90 -26.14
N ILE A 225 13.02 27.64 -27.27
CA ILE A 225 12.86 28.62 -28.35
C ILE A 225 12.10 29.86 -27.87
N LEU A 226 11.05 29.68 -27.06
CA LEU A 226 10.27 30.79 -26.52
C LEU A 226 11.08 31.65 -25.54
N ILE A 227 11.88 31.04 -24.67
CA ILE A 227 12.81 31.73 -23.75
C ILE A 227 13.79 32.59 -24.57
N LEU A 228 14.40 32.01 -25.61
CA LEU A 228 15.30 32.75 -26.51
C LEU A 228 14.58 33.90 -27.22
N SER A 229 13.36 33.65 -27.69
CA SER A 229 12.54 34.67 -28.38
C SER A 229 12.18 35.82 -27.46
N ILE A 230 11.90 35.57 -26.17
CA ILE A 230 11.65 36.60 -25.16
C ILE A 230 12.89 37.47 -24.96
N THR A 231 14.05 36.85 -24.76
CA THR A 231 15.32 37.57 -24.60
C THR A 231 15.64 38.41 -25.85
N GLN A 232 15.40 37.86 -27.05
CA GLN A 232 15.58 38.59 -28.30
C GLN A 232 14.61 39.77 -28.44
N ALA A 233 13.33 39.58 -28.08
CA ALA A 233 12.34 40.65 -28.11
C ALA A 233 12.76 41.81 -27.19
N ILE A 234 13.18 41.53 -25.96
CA ILE A 234 13.64 42.56 -25.02
C ILE A 234 14.91 43.26 -25.56
N ASN A 235 15.84 42.50 -26.15
CA ASN A 235 17.06 43.06 -26.72
C ASN A 235 16.83 43.90 -27.98
N SER A 236 15.69 43.77 -28.63
CA SER A 236 15.32 44.58 -29.80
C SER A 236 14.90 46.00 -29.45
N LEU A 237 14.75 46.34 -28.16
CA LEU A 237 14.44 47.70 -27.72
C LEU A 237 15.44 48.72 -28.27
N SER A 238 14.92 49.77 -28.90
CA SER A 238 15.68 50.89 -29.47
C SER A 238 15.22 52.22 -28.87
N VAL A 239 16.14 53.18 -28.80
CA VAL A 239 15.85 54.56 -28.41
C VAL A 239 15.89 55.44 -29.63
N ASP A 240 14.88 56.30 -29.76
CA ASP A 240 14.85 57.34 -30.78
C ASP A 240 15.86 58.46 -30.42
N ASP A 241 16.71 58.79 -31.38
CA ASP A 241 17.78 59.77 -31.20
C ASP A 241 17.25 61.18 -30.96
N GLU A 242 16.11 61.53 -31.55
CA GLU A 242 15.51 62.85 -31.45
C GLU A 242 14.76 63.03 -30.13
N SER A 243 13.81 62.15 -29.83
CA SER A 243 12.96 62.26 -28.63
C SER A 243 13.63 61.79 -27.35
N GLY A 244 14.63 60.91 -27.44
CA GLY A 244 15.28 60.30 -26.27
C GLY A 244 14.42 59.27 -25.54
N PHE A 245 13.27 58.90 -26.10
CA PHE A 245 12.38 57.85 -25.59
C PHE A 245 12.59 56.55 -26.35
N VAL A 246 12.12 55.45 -25.76
CA VAL A 246 12.15 54.13 -26.38
C VAL A 246 11.10 54.06 -27.49
N GLU A 247 11.54 53.88 -28.73
CA GLU A 247 10.70 53.99 -29.94
C GLU A 247 9.71 52.83 -30.06
N ASN A 248 10.21 51.61 -29.90
CA ASN A 248 9.46 50.38 -30.08
C ASN A 248 8.93 49.76 -28.79
N ALA A 249 8.83 50.56 -27.72
CA ALA A 249 8.43 50.09 -26.38
C ALA A 249 7.11 49.31 -26.40
N SER A 250 6.09 49.83 -27.08
CA SER A 250 4.76 49.22 -27.15
C SER A 250 4.76 47.92 -27.94
N GLU A 251 5.49 47.86 -29.06
CA GLU A 251 5.58 46.66 -29.90
C GLU A 251 6.27 45.53 -29.14
N VAL A 252 7.39 45.82 -28.48
CA VAL A 252 8.14 44.84 -27.68
C VAL A 252 7.32 44.37 -26.49
N HIS A 253 6.61 45.27 -25.80
CA HIS A 253 5.74 44.88 -24.68
C HIS A 253 4.61 43.95 -25.14
N MET A 254 3.97 44.26 -26.27
CA MET A 254 2.93 43.40 -26.86
C MET A 254 3.49 42.04 -27.33
N ALA A 255 4.71 42.01 -27.87
CA ALA A 255 5.40 40.77 -28.22
C ALA A 255 5.69 39.94 -26.97
N LEU A 256 6.12 40.59 -25.89
CA LEU A 256 6.43 39.95 -24.62
C LEU A 256 5.19 39.27 -24.03
N ILE A 257 4.04 39.96 -23.98
CA ILE A 257 2.75 39.38 -23.54
C ILE A 257 2.43 38.12 -24.36
N LYS A 258 2.49 38.21 -25.69
CA LYS A 258 2.19 37.07 -26.58
C LYS A 258 3.13 35.89 -26.36
N LEU A 259 4.42 36.15 -26.15
CA LEU A 259 5.41 35.09 -25.93
C LEU A 259 5.26 34.45 -24.55
N THR A 260 5.00 35.23 -23.50
CA THR A 260 4.74 34.69 -22.16
C THR A 260 3.45 33.89 -22.11
N ASP A 261 2.41 34.30 -22.84
CA ASP A 261 1.16 33.54 -22.96
C ASP A 261 1.38 32.20 -23.65
N LYS A 262 2.21 32.16 -24.70
CA LYS A 262 2.60 30.91 -25.37
C LYS A 262 3.38 29.97 -24.45
N ILE A 263 4.33 30.50 -23.67
CA ILE A 263 5.03 29.69 -22.64
C ILE A 263 4.02 29.07 -21.68
N MET A 264 3.05 29.87 -21.21
CA MET A 264 1.99 29.39 -20.32
C MET A 264 1.12 28.30 -20.95
N GLU A 265 0.86 28.39 -22.25
CA GLU A 265 0.11 27.36 -22.97
C GLU A 265 0.88 26.03 -23.02
N VAL A 266 2.14 26.06 -23.43
CA VAL A 266 2.99 24.85 -23.52
C VAL A 266 3.18 24.23 -22.14
N VAL A 267 3.51 25.02 -21.13
CA VAL A 267 3.69 24.53 -19.75
C VAL A 267 2.40 23.94 -19.21
N ARG A 268 1.23 24.51 -19.53
CA ARG A 268 -0.06 23.94 -19.12
C ARG A 268 -0.29 22.54 -19.68
N ILE A 269 0.17 22.26 -20.90
CA ILE A 269 0.08 20.93 -21.50
C ILE A 269 0.93 19.94 -20.71
N ILE A 270 2.19 20.29 -20.42
CA ILE A 270 3.12 19.49 -19.62
C ILE A 270 2.53 19.19 -18.23
N LEU A 271 2.09 20.24 -17.53
CA LEU A 271 1.54 20.12 -16.18
C LEU A 271 0.28 19.26 -16.15
N LYS A 272 -0.62 19.38 -17.15
CA LYS A 272 -1.81 18.53 -17.24
C LYS A 272 -1.45 17.05 -17.46
N ARG A 273 -0.46 16.78 -18.32
CA ARG A 273 0.02 15.41 -18.57
C ARG A 273 0.56 14.78 -17.28
N GLU A 274 1.41 15.50 -16.56
CA GLU A 274 2.00 15.01 -15.32
C GLU A 274 0.97 14.91 -14.18
N TRP A 275 0.00 15.82 -14.12
CA TRP A 275 -1.10 15.73 -13.16
C TRP A 275 -1.96 14.48 -13.34
N ILE A 276 -2.16 14.03 -14.58
CA ILE A 276 -2.87 12.78 -14.86
C ILE A 276 -2.06 11.58 -14.34
N ARG A 277 -0.74 11.55 -14.54
CA ARG A 277 0.15 10.50 -14.02
C ARG A 277 0.12 10.43 -12.50
N VAL A 278 0.18 11.58 -11.84
CA VAL A 278 0.04 11.70 -10.37
C VAL A 278 -1.27 11.09 -9.87
N LYS A 279 -2.40 11.35 -10.56
CA LYS A 279 -3.71 10.78 -10.21
C LYS A 279 -3.79 9.27 -10.43
N LEU A 280 -3.11 8.76 -11.46
CA LEU A 280 -3.07 7.34 -11.78
C LEU A 280 -2.05 6.56 -10.95
N CYS A 281 -1.22 7.26 -10.15
CA CYS A 281 -0.10 6.66 -9.42
C CYS A 281 0.91 5.97 -10.35
N GLU A 282 1.12 6.55 -11.54
CA GLU A 282 2.09 6.15 -12.58
C GLU A 282 3.33 7.10 -12.57
#